data_AF-A0A161QN67-F1
#
_entry.id   AF-A0A161QN67-F1
#
_cell.length_a   1.000
_cell.length_b   1.000
_cell.length_c   1.000
_cell.angle_alpha   90.00
_cell.angle_beta   90.00
_cell.angle_gamma   90.00
#
_symmetry.space_group_name_H-M   'P 1'
#
loop_
_entity.id
_entity.type
_entity.pdbx_description
1 polymer ?
#
loop_
_entity_poly.entity_id
_entity_poly.type
_entity_poly.pdbx_seq_one_letter_code
_entity_poly.pdbx_strand_id
1 'polypeptide(L)' 'MTFVLQHQFERLNVTADRFSVNLWFKGIKSRVTVPFNAVTYFVDPSVNDRREFNVGTPARTCNRPQSG' A
#
# COMPACT_ATOMS: atom_id res chain seq x y z
N MET A 1 -10.29 6.47 -0.81
CA MET A 1 -10.66 5.59 -1.95
C MET A 1 -10.15 4.19 -1.64
N THR A 2 -10.90 3.14 -1.99
CA THR A 2 -10.63 1.76 -1.54
C THR A 2 -10.42 0.86 -2.74
N PHE A 3 -9.40 0.01 -2.68
CA PHE A 3 -9.12 -1.00 -3.69
C PHE A 3 -9.21 -2.37 -3.06
N VAL A 4 -9.89 -3.31 -3.72
CA VAL A 4 -10.01 -4.70 -3.26
C VAL A 4 -9.13 -5.55 -4.16
N LEU A 5 -8.10 -6.17 -3.59
CA LEU A 5 -7.22 -7.10 -4.28
C LEU A 5 -7.72 -8.53 -4.04
N GLN A 6 -8.83 -8.89 -4.66
CA GLN A 6 -9.45 -10.20 -4.49
C GLN A 6 -9.85 -10.78 -5.85
N HIS A 7 -9.54 -12.06 -6.07
CA HIS A 7 -9.86 -12.88 -7.25
C HIS A 7 -9.33 -12.40 -8.62
N GLN A 8 -9.27 -11.09 -8.87
CA GLN A 8 -9.00 -10.49 -10.18
C GLN A 8 -8.01 -9.34 -10.06
N PHE A 9 -6.75 -9.66 -9.73
CA PHE A 9 -5.63 -8.74 -9.87
C PHE A 9 -4.49 -9.44 -10.60
N GLU A 10 -3.65 -8.65 -11.27
CA GLU A 10 -2.49 -9.17 -11.98
C GLU A 10 -1.26 -8.27 -11.78
N ARG A 11 -0.08 -8.87 -11.97
CA ARG A 11 1.20 -8.16 -11.99
C ARG A 11 1.39 -7.23 -10.79
N LEU A 12 1.09 -7.73 -9.59
CA LEU A 12 1.47 -7.04 -8.37
C LEU A 12 3.00 -6.94 -8.31
N ASN A 13 3.51 -5.72 -8.35
CA ASN A 13 4.92 -5.43 -8.19
C ASN A 13 5.10 -4.50 -7.00
N VAL A 14 5.93 -4.92 -6.06
CA VAL A 14 6.19 -4.19 -4.82
C VAL A 14 7.64 -3.73 -4.84
N THR A 15 7.84 -2.46 -4.49
CA THR A 15 9.15 -1.82 -4.36
C THR A 15 9.28 -1.25 -2.95
N ALA A 16 10.41 -0.60 -2.63
CA ALA A 16 10.66 -0.09 -1.28
C ALA A 16 9.63 0.97 -0.81
N ASP A 17 9.10 1.78 -1.73
CA ASP A 17 8.29 2.96 -1.42
C ASP A 17 6.87 2.93 -2.01
N ARG A 18 6.57 1.99 -2.91
CA ARG A 18 5.27 1.85 -3.58
C ARG A 18 4.98 0.42 -3.99
N PHE A 19 3.71 0.17 -4.31
CA PHE A 19 3.30 -0.99 -5.08
C PHE A 19 2.55 -0.58 -6.34
N SER A 20 2.57 -1.44 -7.35
CA SER A 20 1.77 -1.31 -8.55
C SER A 20 1.04 -2.61 -8.86
N VAL A 21 -0.16 -2.50 -9.41
CA VAL A 21 -1.02 -3.65 -9.70
C VAL A 21 -1.94 -3.34 -10.88
N ASN A 22 -2.23 -4.35 -11.69
CA ASN A 22 -3.24 -4.25 -12.73
C ASN A 22 -4.61 -4.68 -12.17
N LEU A 23 -5.60 -3.81 -12.34
CA LEU A 23 -6.99 -4.02 -11.96
C LEU A 23 -7.92 -3.72 -13.13
N TRP A 24 -9.17 -4.12 -13.03
CA TRP A 24 -10.20 -3.84 -14.03
C TRP A 24 -11.21 -2.85 -13.49
N PHE A 25 -11.38 -1.74 -14.18
CA PHE A 25 -12.41 -0.74 -13.89
C PHE A 25 -13.42 -0.77 -15.02
N LYS A 26 -14.66 -1.19 -14.72
CA LYS A 26 -15.72 -1.38 -15.73
C LYS A 26 -15.25 -2.24 -16.91
N GLY A 27 -14.50 -3.31 -16.63
CA GLY A 27 -13.94 -4.22 -17.64
C GLY A 27 -12.67 -3.71 -18.35
N ILE A 28 -12.24 -2.47 -18.10
CA ILE A 28 -11.02 -1.91 -18.69
C ILE A 28 -9.84 -2.14 -17.75
N LYS A 29 -8.83 -2.86 -18.24
CA LYS A 29 -7.59 -3.10 -17.50
C LYS A 29 -6.78 -1.82 -17.35
N SER A 30 -6.46 -1.44 -16.11
CA SER A 30 -5.65 -0.27 -15.79
C SER A 30 -4.61 -0.61 -14.74
N ARG A 31 -3.42 -0.01 -14.88
CA ARG A 31 -2.36 -0.10 -13.88
C ARG A 31 -2.55 0.99 -12.82
N VAL A 32 -2.67 0.57 -11.57
CA VAL A 32 -2.71 1.46 -10.40
C VAL A 32 -1.35 1.40 -9.73
N THR A 33 -0.77 2.56 -9.42
CA THR A 33 0.48 2.67 -8.65
C THR A 33 0.19 3.48 -7.39
N VAL A 34 0.50 2.91 -6.23
CA VAL A 34 0.19 3.49 -4.92
C VAL A 34 1.46 3.54 -4.08
N PRO A 35 1.95 4.75 -3.73
CA PRO A 35 2.97 4.94 -2.71
C PRO A 35 2.48 4.45 -1.34
N PHE A 36 3.37 3.85 -0.53
CA PHE A 36 2.98 3.35 0.81
C PHE A 36 2.56 4.45 1.76
N ASN A 37 3.13 5.65 1.64
CA ASN A 37 2.73 6.81 2.43
C ASN A 37 1.32 7.33 2.08
N ALA A 38 0.71 6.88 0.98
CA ALA A 38 -0.65 7.22 0.61
C ALA A 38 -1.70 6.21 1.12
N VAL A 39 -1.26 5.08 1.72
CA VAL A 39 -2.17 4.07 2.27
C VAL A 39 -2.68 4.54 3.62
N THR A 40 -4.00 4.65 3.76
CA THR A 40 -4.66 5.10 4.99
C THR A 40 -5.16 3.94 5.85
N TYR A 41 -5.55 2.82 5.24
CA TYR A 41 -5.94 1.62 5.96
C TYR A 41 -5.77 0.37 5.10
N PHE A 42 -5.58 -0.77 5.76
CA PHE A 42 -5.47 -2.10 5.18
C PHE A 42 -6.39 -3.05 5.96
N VAL A 43 -7.07 -3.95 5.24
CA VAL A 43 -8.00 -4.92 5.82
C VAL A 43 -7.69 -6.29 5.24
N ASP A 44 -7.56 -7.29 6.11
CA ASP A 44 -7.45 -8.69 5.73
C ASP A 44 -8.68 -9.47 6.26
N PRO A 45 -9.66 -9.77 5.38
CA PRO A 45 -10.86 -10.52 5.75
C PRO A 45 -10.61 -11.94 6.22
N SER A 46 -9.48 -12.56 5.83
CA SER A 46 -9.19 -13.97 6.18
C SER A 46 -8.95 -14.17 7.67
N VAL A 47 -8.48 -13.12 8.35
CA VAL A 47 -8.17 -13.10 9.77
C VAL A 47 -8.96 -12.04 10.55
N ASN A 48 -9.92 -11.37 9.91
CA ASN A 48 -10.71 -10.26 10.47
C ASN A 48 -9.85 -9.13 11.05
N ASP A 49 -8.71 -8.82 10.41
CA ASP A 49 -7.78 -7.79 10.88
C ASP A 49 -7.92 -6.50 10.07
N ARG A 50 -7.76 -5.36 10.74
CA ARG A 50 -7.80 -4.01 10.15
C ARG A 50 -6.69 -3.17 10.76
N ARG A 51 -5.84 -2.62 9.90
CA ARG A 51 -4.76 -1.71 10.27
C ARG A 51 -4.99 -0.33 9.68
N GLU A 52 -5.02 0.69 10.51
CA GLU A 52 -5.06 2.09 10.10
C GLU A 52 -3.64 2.67 10.14
N PHE A 53 -3.33 3.52 9.16
CA PHE A 53 -2.05 4.19 9.05
C PHE A 53 -2.23 5.70 9.22
N ASN A 54 -1.44 6.31 10.10
CA ASN A 54 -1.41 7.76 10.27
C ASN A 54 -0.59 8.38 9.13
N VAL A 55 -1.28 8.80 8.06
CA VAL A 55 -0.67 9.49 6.93
C VAL A 55 -0.34 10.92 7.35
N GLY A 56 0.92 11.18 7.72
CA GLY A 56 1.35 12.51 8.16
C GLY A 56 2.67 12.54 8.92
N THR A 57 3.16 11.41 9.40
CA THR A 57 4.48 11.34 10.03
C THR A 57 5.49 10.92 8.97
N PRO A 58 6.34 11.83 8.43
CA PRO A 58 7.49 11.40 7.66
C PRO A 58 8.25 10.40 8.52
N ALA A 59 8.58 9.23 7.96
CA ALA A 59 9.36 8.22 8.65
C ALA A 59 10.52 8.93 9.33
N ARG A 60 10.56 8.91 10.67
CA ARG A 60 11.71 9.41 11.43
C ARG A 60 12.92 8.71 10.80
N THR A 61 13.72 9.46 10.05
CA THR A 61 15.06 9.02 9.67
C THR A 61 15.71 8.61 10.98
N CYS A 62 16.06 7.33 11.09
CA CYS A 62 16.81 6.81 12.22
C CYS A 62 18.21 7.41 12.13
N ASN A 63 18.34 8.68 12.50
CA ASN A 63 19.61 9.33 12.73
C ASN A 63 20.05 8.85 14.11
N ARG A 64 20.69 7.68 14.15
CA ARG A 64 21.47 7.26 15.31
C ARG A 64 22.62 8.28 15.45
N PRO A 65 22.68 9.09 16.52
CA PRO A 65 23.90 9.82 16.79
C PRO A 65 24.98 8.79 17.12
N GLN A 66 25.97 8.65 16.25
CA GLN A 66 27.23 8.00 16.61
C GLN A 66 28.07 9.03 17.37
N SER A 67 27.95 9.07 18.69
CA SER A 67 28.85 9.79 19.62
C SER A 67 28.52 9.30 21.04
N GLY A 68 29.42 8.81 21.88
CA GLY A 68 30.85 8.56 21.83
C GLY A 68 31.24 7.63 22.98
#